data_AF-A0A381TYD4-F1
#
_entry.id   AF-A0A381TYD4-F1
#
_cell.length_a   1.000
_cell.length_b   1.000
_cell.length_c   1.000
_cell.angle_alpha   90.00
_cell.angle_beta   90.00
_cell.angle_gamma   90.00
#
_symmetry.space_group_name_H-M   'P 1'
#
loop_
_entity.id
_entity.type
_entity.pdbx_description
1 polymer ?
#
loop_
_entity_poly.entity_id
_entity_poly.type
_entity_poly.pdbx_seq_one_letter_code
_entity_poly.pdbx_strand_id
1 'polypeptide(L)' 'MKAESVEDTFQVNKLWTKDFFLNLLVAHFLLAGFFSLFIVVPAFIEFRGGEVWEAGIIIATFGLAGVIVRPMAG' A
#
# COMPACT_ATOMS: atom_id res chain seq x y z
N MET A 1 -44.68 22.09 -21.60
CA MET A 1 -43.95 20.83 -21.79
C MET A 1 -42.59 21.01 -21.12
N LYS A 2 -42.39 20.34 -19.99
CA LYS A 2 -41.39 20.63 -18.96
C LYS A 2 -40.04 20.04 -19.39
N ALA A 3 -39.09 20.88 -19.79
CA ALA A 3 -37.71 20.46 -19.98
C ALA A 3 -37.03 20.51 -18.61
N GLU A 4 -37.17 19.43 -17.85
CA GLU A 4 -36.43 19.21 -16.61
C GLU A 4 -35.03 18.75 -17.02
N SER A 5 -34.11 19.70 -17.17
CA SER A 5 -32.69 19.42 -17.34
C SER A 5 -32.19 18.78 -16.05
N VAL A 6 -32.06 17.46 -16.06
CA VAL A 6 -31.30 16.72 -15.05
C VAL A 6 -29.85 17.16 -15.22
N GLU A 7 -29.49 18.24 -14.53
CA GLU A 7 -28.10 18.54 -14.22
C GLU A 7 -27.61 17.41 -13.32
N ASP A 8 -26.90 16.45 -13.92
CA ASP A 8 -26.03 15.53 -13.19
C ASP A 8 -24.98 16.38 -12.49
N THR A 9 -25.31 16.88 -11.31
CA THR A 9 -24.33 17.50 -10.43
C THR A 9 -23.45 16.38 -9.91
N PHE A 10 -22.44 16.01 -10.70
CA PHE A 10 -21.20 15.47 -10.14
C PHE A 10 -20.66 16.54 -9.21
N GLN A 11 -21.13 16.51 -7.95
CA GLN A 11 -20.53 17.26 -6.86
C GLN A 11 -19.10 16.76 -6.77
N VAL A 12 -18.17 17.44 -7.45
CA VAL A 12 -16.74 17.19 -7.35
C VAL A 12 -16.35 17.61 -5.94
N ASN A 13 -16.59 16.71 -4.99
CA ASN A 13 -16.12 16.88 -3.62
C ASN A 13 -14.62 17.13 -3.70
N LYS A 14 -14.18 18.18 -3.01
CA LYS A 14 -12.79 18.64 -3.06
C LYS A 14 -11.89 17.48 -2.63
N LEU A 15 -11.10 16.95 -3.58
CA LEU A 15 -10.21 15.79 -3.38
C LEU A 15 -9.37 15.91 -2.10
N TRP A 16 -8.89 17.12 -1.82
CA TRP A 16 -8.14 17.47 -0.63
C TRP A 16 -9.03 17.70 0.60
N THR A 17 -9.78 16.68 0.98
CA THR A 17 -10.50 16.63 2.26
C THR A 17 -9.55 16.14 3.36
N LYS A 18 -9.82 16.48 4.63
CA LYS A 18 -9.02 16.00 5.77
C LYS A 18 -8.91 14.47 5.78
N ASP A 19 -9.99 13.77 5.43
CA ASP A 19 -10.03 12.32 5.33
C ASP A 19 -9.09 11.79 4.24
N PHE A 20 -9.00 12.47 3.10
CA PHE A 20 -8.07 12.11 2.03
C PHE A 20 -6.61 12.28 2.47
N PHE A 21 -6.28 13.38 3.16
CA PHE A 21 -4.94 13.58 3.70
C PHE A 21 -4.57 12.52 4.75
N LEU A 22 -5.48 12.20 5.67
CA LEU A 22 -5.24 11.14 6.66
C LEU A 22 -5.06 9.79 5.98
N ASN A 23 -5.91 9.45 5.01
CA ASN A 23 -5.79 8.20 4.27
C ASN A 23 -4.49 8.13 3.46
N LEU A 24 -4.10 9.22 2.80
CA LEU A 24 -2.83 9.32 2.07
C LEU A 24 -1.64 9.15 3.02
N LEU A 25 -1.70 9.78 4.20
CA LEU A 25 -0.65 9.70 5.21
C LEU A 25 -0.53 8.28 5.78
N VAL A 26 -1.65 7.63 6.10
CA VAL A 26 -1.70 6.23 6.55
C VAL A 26 -1.15 5.30 5.46
N ALA A 27 -1.59 5.46 4.21
CA ALA A 27 -1.07 4.70 3.09
C ALA A 27 0.44 4.92 2.91
N HIS A 28 0.92 6.14 3.12
CA HIS A 28 2.34 6.46 3.05
C HIS A 28 3.14 5.77 4.16
N PHE A 29 2.66 5.77 5.40
CA PHE A 29 3.33 5.06 6.50
C PHE A 29 3.29 3.54 6.34
N LEU A 30 2.19 2.98 5.84
CA LEU A 30 2.10 1.55 5.50
C LEU A 30 3.11 1.19 4.41
N LEU A 31 3.20 2.01 3.36
CA LEU A 31 4.16 1.82 2.29
C LEU A 31 5.61 1.94 2.79
N ALA A 32 5.90 2.96 3.60
CA ALA A 32 7.22 3.19 4.18
C ALA A 32 7.63 2.04 5.11
N GLY A 33 6.73 1.56 5.97
CA GLY A 33 6.96 0.41 6.83
C GLY A 33 7.21 -0.87 6.02
N PHE A 34 6.42 -1.08 4.95
CA PHE A 34 6.62 -2.20 4.03
C PHE A 34 8.00 -2.17 3.38
N PHE A 35 8.43 -1.04 2.80
CA PHE A 35 9.77 -0.93 2.21
C PHE A 35 10.89 -1.02 3.25
N SER A 36 10.68 -0.52 4.46
CA SER A 36 11.66 -0.64 5.55
C SER A 36 11.92 -2.12 5.90
N LEU A 37 10.90 -2.97 5.91
CA LEU A 37 11.05 -4.41 6.14
C LEU A 37 11.97 -5.09 5.12
N PHE A 38 11.97 -4.65 3.85
CA PHE A 38 12.89 -5.20 2.84
C PHE A 38 14.37 -4.97 3.17
N ILE A 39 14.68 -3.94 3.94
CA ILE A 39 16.06 -3.60 4.33
C ILE A 39 16.39 -4.23 5.69
N VAL A 40 15.47 -4.15 6.65
CA VAL A 40 15.70 -4.60 8.03
C VAL A 40 15.72 -6.12 8.14
N VAL A 41 14.87 -6.83 7.41
CA VAL A 41 14.74 -8.29 7.51
C VAL A 41 16.01 -9.03 7.06
N PRO A 42 16.61 -8.71 5.89
CA PRO A 42 17.89 -9.33 5.50
C PRO A 42 19.01 -9.03 6.48
N ALA A 43 19.13 -7.77 6.93
CA ALA A 43 20.13 -7.37 7.91
C ALA A 43 19.96 -8.10 9.25
N PHE A 44 18.72 -8.36 9.67
CA PHE A 44 18.44 -9.12 10.88
C PHE A 44 18.83 -10.60 10.74
N ILE A 45 18.60 -11.21 9.57
CA ILE A 45 18.98 -12.61 9.31
C ILE A 45 20.49 -12.77 9.34
N GLU A 46 21.23 -11.87 8.69
CA GLU A 46 22.70 -11.84 8.74
C GLU A 46 23.21 -11.65 10.18
N PHE A 47 22.60 -10.74 10.96
CA PHE A 47 22.95 -10.52 12.36
C PHE A 47 22.72 -11.77 13.24
N ARG A 48 21.74 -12.62 12.89
CA ARG A 48 21.47 -13.88 13.59
C ARG A 48 22.35 -15.04 13.11
N GLY A 49 23.24 -14.80 12.14
CA GLY A 49 24.13 -15.80 11.55
C GLY A 49 23.47 -16.65 10.46
N GLY A 50 22.34 -16.18 9.90
CA GLY A 50 21.67 -16.82 8.77
C GLY A 50 22.41 -16.59 7.45
N GLU A 51 22.19 -17.50 6.50
CA GLU A 51 22.83 -17.41 5.19
C GLU A 51 22.06 -16.47 4.24
N VAL A 52 22.79 -15.87 3.30
CA VAL A 52 22.25 -14.91 2.31
C VAL A 52 21.07 -15.48 1.50
N TRP A 53 21.02 -16.79 1.29
CA TRP A 53 19.93 -17.44 0.56
C TRP A 53 18.59 -17.45 1.35
N GLU A 54 18.64 -17.52 2.68
CA GLU A 54 17.46 -17.47 3.54
C GLU A 54 16.78 -16.10 3.47
N ALA A 55 17.59 -15.04 3.46
CA ALA A 55 17.11 -13.67 3.23
C ALA A 55 16.44 -13.54 1.86
N GLY A 56 17.01 -14.14 0.81
CA GLY A 56 16.43 -14.15 -0.53
C GLY A 56 15.02 -14.77 -0.57
N ILE A 57 14.81 -15.90 0.10
CA ILE A 57 13.50 -16.58 0.16
C ILE A 57 12.46 -15.73 0.90
N ILE A 58 12.85 -15.10 2.01
CA ILE A 58 11.93 -14.30 2.81
C ILE A 58 11.48 -13.07 2.01
N ILE A 59 12.41 -12.39 1.34
CA ILE A 59 12.11 -11.23 0.48
C ILE A 59 11.24 -11.64 -0.71
N ALA A 60 11.52 -12.77 -1.36
CA ALA A 60 10.70 -13.30 -2.46
C ALA A 60 9.27 -13.60 -2.01
N THR A 61 9.12 -14.19 -0.82
CA THR A 61 7.80 -14.50 -0.23
C THR A 61 7.04 -13.23 0.14
N PHE A 62 7.72 -12.22 0.71
CA PHE A 62 7.14 -10.92 1.01
C PHE A 62 6.63 -10.21 -0.26
N GLY A 63 7.41 -10.24 -1.34
CA GLY A 63 6.99 -9.72 -2.65
C GLY A 63 5.78 -10.46 -3.21
N LEU A 64 5.79 -11.80 -3.14
CA LEU A 64 4.69 -12.65 -3.62
C LEU A 64 3.41 -12.44 -2.81
N ALA A 65 3.51 -12.29 -1.50
CA ALA A 65 2.37 -12.01 -0.62
C ALA A 65 1.67 -10.71 -1.04
N GLY A 66 2.42 -9.68 -1.41
CA GLY A 66 1.86 -8.43 -1.94
C GLY A 66 1.07 -8.63 -3.24
N VAL A 67 1.51 -9.53 -4.12
CA VAL A 67 0.81 -9.86 -5.38
C VAL A 67 -0.45 -10.70 -5.13
N ILE A 68 -0.41 -11.66 -4.20
CA ILE A 68 -1.54 -12.54 -3.87
C ILE A 68 -2.63 -11.79 -3.11
N VAL A 69 -2.26 -10.92 -2.19
CA VAL A 69 -3.22 -10.13 -1.39
C VAL A 69 -3.89 -9.05 -2.25
N ARG A 70 -3.22 -8.58 -3.31
CA ARG A 70 -3.73 -7.53 -4.21
C ARG A 70 -5.15 -7.79 -4.72
N PRO A 71 -5.47 -8.93 -5.37
CA PRO A 71 -6.82 -9.22 -5.84
C PRO A 71 -7.86 -9.44 -4.73
N MET A 72 -7.44 -9.71 -3.49
CA MET A 72 -8.37 -9.80 -2.35
C MET A 72 -8.69 -8.44 -1.75
N ALA A 73 -7.80 -7.46 -1.92
CA ALA A 73 -7.97 -6.09 -1.44
C ALA A 73 -8.75 -5.19 -2.41
N GLY A 74 -8.91 -5.61 -3.68
CA GLY A 74 -9.67 -4.90 -4.71
C GLY A 74 -9.04 -5.05 -6.09
#